data_AF-A0A7T5UR45-F1
#
_entry.id   AF-A0A7T5UR45-F1
#
_cell.length_a   1.000
_cell.length_b   1.000
_cell.length_c   1.000
_cell.angle_alpha   90.00
_cell.angle_beta   90.00
_cell.angle_gamma   90.00
#
_symmetry.space_group_name_H-M   'P 1'
#
loop_
_entity.id
_entity.type
_entity.pdbx_description
1 polymer ?
#
loop_
_entity_poly.entity_id
_entity_poly.type
_entity_poly.pdbx_seq_one_letter_code
_entity_poly.pdbx_strand_id
1 'polypeptide(L)'
;MKRFAQTFLAVILASGLYFAVQYVIAAWQEPACAPPGCNVSIALVPSGAIMMFTESCPSEWTRFNALDGRFARGSDTYGATGGASTHTHLVQGGVGTFIAQNASPQGGANSVAGDHGHDFSTISNSSSNIPPYLDIIFCKKN
;
A
#
# COMPACT_ATOMS: atom_id res chain seq x y z
N MET A 1 -38.22 -11.08 -7.21
CA MET A 1 -39.29 -11.87 -7.88
C MET A 1 -38.87 -12.10 -9.32
N LYS A 2 -38.65 -13.38 -9.66
CA LYS A 2 -38.12 -13.86 -10.94
C LYS A 2 -39.19 -13.71 -12.02
N ARG A 3 -38.87 -13.10 -13.17
CA ARG A 3 -39.70 -13.22 -14.38
C ARG A 3 -38.82 -13.75 -15.51
N PHE A 4 -39.03 -15.03 -15.80
CA PHE A 4 -38.51 -15.72 -16.97
C PHE A 4 -39.24 -15.14 -18.20
N ALA A 5 -38.52 -14.57 -19.15
CA ALA A 5 -39.05 -14.27 -20.48
C ALA A 5 -38.33 -15.18 -21.48
N GLN A 6 -38.85 -16.38 -21.68
CA GLN A 6 -38.52 -17.20 -22.85
C GLN A 6 -39.22 -16.57 -24.05
N THR A 7 -38.47 -15.94 -24.95
CA THR A 7 -38.97 -15.56 -26.26
C THR A 7 -38.63 -16.69 -27.22
N PHE A 8 -39.62 -17.52 -27.54
CA PHE A 8 -39.55 -18.42 -28.70
C PHE A 8 -39.69 -17.56 -29.95
N LEU A 9 -38.70 -17.61 -30.85
CA LEU A 9 -38.88 -17.14 -32.21
C LEU A 9 -38.60 -18.30 -33.16
N ALA A 10 -39.68 -18.78 -33.80
CA ALA A 10 -39.65 -19.81 -34.82
C ALA A 10 -38.92 -19.29 -36.07
N VAL A 11 -37.96 -20.07 -36.57
CA VAL A 11 -37.36 -19.85 -37.88
C VAL A 11 -37.76 -21.02 -38.78
N ILE A 12 -38.72 -20.76 -39.66
CA ILE A 12 -38.94 -21.57 -40.86
C ILE A 12 -38.15 -20.87 -41.97
N LEU A 13 -37.15 -21.55 -42.55
CA LEU A 13 -37.00 -21.77 -43.99
C LEU A 13 -35.63 -22.34 -44.37
N ALA A 14 -35.71 -23.43 -45.13
CA ALA A 14 -34.92 -23.84 -46.28
C ALA A 14 -33.41 -23.53 -46.38
N SER A 15 -32.68 -24.61 -46.66
CA SER A 15 -31.41 -24.70 -47.41
C SER A 15 -30.18 -24.02 -46.82
N GLY A 16 -29.46 -24.84 -46.03
CA GLY A 16 -28.01 -25.06 -46.07
C GLY A 16 -27.09 -23.91 -46.46
N LEU A 17 -26.40 -23.36 -45.45
CA LEU A 17 -24.97 -23.01 -45.48
C LEU A 17 -24.51 -22.75 -44.05
N TYR A 18 -23.34 -23.30 -43.71
CA TYR A 18 -22.68 -23.24 -42.39
C TYR A 18 -22.65 -21.84 -41.79
N PHE A 19 -22.99 -21.70 -40.49
CA PHE A 19 -22.69 -20.49 -39.71
C PHE A 19 -22.08 -20.86 -38.36
N ALA A 20 -20.99 -20.17 -38.03
CA ALA A 20 -20.16 -20.39 -36.85
C ALA A 20 -20.94 -20.19 -35.54
N VAL A 21 -20.72 -21.10 -34.58
CA VAL A 21 -21.25 -20.99 -33.22
C VAL A 21 -20.40 -19.97 -32.46
N GLN A 22 -20.83 -18.71 -32.45
CA GLN A 22 -20.24 -17.68 -31.60
C GLN A 22 -20.67 -17.93 -30.14
N TYR A 23 -19.75 -18.37 -29.28
CA TYR A 23 -19.97 -18.39 -27.83
C TYR A 23 -19.93 -16.95 -27.31
N VAL A 24 -21.08 -16.41 -26.90
CA VAL A 24 -21.14 -15.12 -26.19
C VAL A 24 -20.84 -15.38 -24.72
N ILE A 25 -19.65 -14.96 -24.29
CA ILE A 25 -19.28 -14.89 -22.87
C ILE A 25 -20.17 -13.80 -22.26
N ALA A 26 -21.00 -14.16 -21.28
CA ALA A 26 -21.83 -13.21 -20.56
C ALA A 26 -20.93 -12.27 -19.74
N ALA A 27 -20.59 -11.12 -20.32
CA ALA A 27 -19.99 -10.01 -19.58
C ALA A 27 -21.08 -9.39 -18.68
N TRP A 28 -20.73 -9.14 -17.43
CA TRP A 28 -21.51 -8.32 -16.52
C TRP A 28 -21.66 -6.93 -17.12
N GLN A 29 -22.86 -6.61 -17.63
CA GLN A 29 -23.20 -5.29 -18.12
C GLN A 29 -23.54 -4.40 -16.91
N GLU A 30 -22.56 -3.65 -16.41
CA GLU A 30 -22.79 -2.55 -15.46
C GLU A 30 -23.69 -1.48 -16.11
N PRO A 31 -24.49 -0.72 -15.35
CA PRO A 31 -25.61 0.03 -15.90
C PRO A 31 -25.12 1.08 -16.91
N ALA A 32 -25.36 0.79 -18.19
CA ALA A 32 -25.26 1.78 -19.23
C ALA A 32 -26.28 2.88 -18.92
N CYS A 33 -25.77 4.08 -18.65
CA CYS A 33 -26.51 5.31 -18.88
C CYS A 33 -27.02 5.29 -20.34
N ALA A 34 -28.29 4.94 -20.52
CA ALA A 34 -28.99 4.99 -21.81
C ALA A 34 -29.93 6.20 -21.81
N PRO A 35 -29.46 7.36 -22.31
CA PRO A 35 -30.09 8.03 -23.47
C PRO A 35 -29.06 8.71 -24.42
N PRO A 36 -29.45 9.27 -25.59
CA PRO A 36 -28.50 9.77 -26.59
C PRO A 36 -27.75 11.01 -26.05
N GLY A 37 -26.49 10.81 -25.68
CA GLY A 37 -25.66 11.86 -25.06
C GLY A 37 -24.71 11.35 -23.99
N CYS A 38 -24.85 10.10 -23.55
CA CYS A 38 -23.85 9.48 -22.69
C CYS A 38 -22.62 9.10 -23.51
N ASN A 39 -21.68 10.02 -23.61
CA ASN A 39 -20.31 9.68 -23.97
C ASN A 39 -19.79 8.77 -22.85
N VAL A 40 -19.83 7.45 -23.06
CA VAL A 40 -19.04 6.53 -22.26
C VAL A 40 -17.60 6.80 -22.67
N SER A 41 -17.01 7.88 -22.14
CA SER A 41 -15.57 8.04 -22.15
C SER A 41 -15.05 6.87 -21.35
N ILE A 42 -14.73 5.78 -22.04
CA ILE A 42 -13.92 4.73 -21.45
C ILE A 42 -12.70 5.48 -20.93
N ALA A 43 -12.50 5.45 -19.61
CA ALA A 43 -11.42 6.19 -19.00
C ALA A 43 -10.12 5.57 -19.50
N LEU A 44 -9.61 6.11 -20.61
CA LEU A 44 -8.35 5.70 -21.18
C LEU A 44 -7.28 6.12 -20.17
N VAL A 45 -6.46 5.17 -19.74
CA VAL A 45 -5.31 5.51 -18.90
C VAL A 45 -4.46 6.53 -19.68
N PRO A 46 -4.20 7.72 -19.11
CA PRO A 46 -3.50 8.77 -19.85
C PRO A 46 -2.05 8.36 -20.13
N SER A 47 -1.51 8.85 -21.26
CA SER A 47 -0.08 8.74 -21.55
C SER A 47 0.73 9.33 -20.40
N GLY A 48 1.82 8.65 -20.04
CA GLY A 48 2.67 9.01 -18.91
C GLY A 48 2.22 8.47 -17.55
N ALA A 49 1.03 7.88 -17.43
CA ALA A 49 0.60 7.23 -16.18
C ALA A 49 1.54 6.08 -15.81
N ILE A 50 1.91 5.98 -14.52
CA ILE A 50 2.75 4.90 -13.99
C ILE A 50 1.88 4.00 -13.12
N MET A 51 1.89 2.69 -13.41
CA MET A 51 1.09 1.70 -12.68
C MET A 51 1.94 0.46 -12.33
N MET A 52 1.45 -0.32 -11.38
CA MET A 52 2.09 -1.52 -10.84
C MET A 52 1.60 -2.77 -11.57
N PHE A 53 2.51 -3.67 -11.94
CA PHE A 53 2.24 -4.93 -12.60
C PHE A 53 3.04 -6.06 -11.93
N THR A 54 2.49 -7.26 -11.88
CA THR A 54 3.16 -8.45 -11.33
C THR A 54 3.99 -9.21 -12.37
N GLU A 55 3.79 -8.91 -13.65
CA GLU A 55 4.47 -9.50 -14.80
C GLU A 55 5.00 -8.38 -15.72
N SER A 56 5.64 -8.74 -16.84
CA SER A 56 6.19 -7.79 -17.82
C SER A 56 5.18 -6.73 -18.30
N CYS A 57 5.68 -5.57 -18.70
CA CYS A 57 4.83 -4.47 -19.17
C CYS A 57 3.97 -4.89 -20.37
N PRO A 58 2.66 -4.60 -20.36
CA PRO A 58 1.79 -4.87 -21.50
C PRO A 58 2.15 -4.07 -22.75
N SER A 59 1.56 -4.43 -23.90
CA SER A 59 1.67 -3.62 -25.12
C SER A 59 1.22 -2.19 -24.89
N GLU A 60 1.89 -1.21 -25.52
CA GLU A 60 1.68 0.22 -25.33
C GLU A 60 2.07 0.75 -23.92
N TRP A 61 2.94 0.03 -23.22
CA TRP A 61 3.59 0.44 -21.98
C TRP A 61 5.10 0.21 -22.04
N THR A 62 5.84 1.01 -21.29
CA THR A 62 7.31 0.93 -21.17
C THR A 62 7.72 0.74 -19.71
N ARG A 63 8.80 -0.02 -19.47
CA ARG A 63 9.30 -0.24 -18.09
C ARG A 63 9.76 1.07 -17.47
N PHE A 64 9.29 1.35 -16.26
CA PHE A 64 9.71 2.48 -15.44
C PHE A 64 10.57 1.98 -14.28
N ASN A 65 11.89 1.98 -14.48
CA ASN A 65 12.85 1.38 -13.55
C ASN A 65 13.31 2.32 -12.40
N ALA A 66 12.88 3.58 -12.39
CA ALA A 66 13.28 4.54 -11.35
C ALA A 66 12.82 4.14 -9.94
N LEU A 67 11.82 3.25 -9.82
CA LEU A 67 11.27 2.75 -8.57
C LEU A 67 11.69 1.31 -8.24
N ASP A 68 12.59 0.70 -9.03
CA ASP A 68 13.04 -0.66 -8.75
C ASP A 68 13.76 -0.73 -7.39
N GLY A 69 13.36 -1.71 -6.56
CA GLY A 69 13.87 -1.87 -5.19
C GLY A 69 13.46 -0.76 -4.22
N ARG A 70 12.43 0.04 -4.54
CA ARG A 70 11.97 1.16 -3.73
C ARG A 70 10.46 1.13 -3.53
N PHE A 71 10.00 1.69 -2.42
CA PHE A 71 8.58 1.98 -2.22
C PHE A 71 8.24 3.34 -2.84
N ALA A 72 7.13 3.41 -3.58
CA ALA A 72 6.65 4.65 -4.16
C ALA A 72 6.25 5.64 -3.05
N ARG A 73 6.63 6.91 -3.22
CA ARG A 73 6.35 8.00 -2.27
C ARG A 73 5.82 9.22 -3.03
N GLY A 74 4.75 9.81 -2.53
CA GLY A 74 4.30 11.13 -3.01
C GLY A 74 5.31 12.22 -2.63
N SER A 75 5.53 13.16 -3.55
CA SER A 75 6.43 14.30 -3.36
C SER A 75 6.02 15.43 -4.29
N ASP A 76 6.20 16.68 -3.85
CA ASP A 76 6.00 17.87 -4.69
C ASP A 76 7.08 18.00 -5.77
N THR A 77 8.23 17.37 -5.56
CA THR A 77 9.34 17.32 -6.53
C THR A 77 9.61 15.88 -6.96
N TYR A 78 9.65 15.65 -8.28
CA TYR A 78 9.99 14.35 -8.84
C TYR A 78 11.39 13.89 -8.44
N GLY A 79 11.53 12.59 -8.15
CA GLY A 79 12.81 11.98 -7.80
C GLY A 79 13.25 12.17 -6.36
N ALA A 80 12.47 12.85 -5.52
CA ALA A 80 12.75 12.94 -4.09
C ALA A 80 12.74 11.53 -3.44
N THR A 81 13.80 11.21 -2.71
CA THR A 81 13.97 9.95 -2.00
C THR A 81 13.94 10.14 -0.49
N GLY A 82 13.72 9.06 0.26
CA GLY A 82 13.85 9.07 1.71
C GLY A 82 13.63 7.70 2.31
N GLY A 83 13.64 7.65 3.65
CA GLY A 83 13.54 6.43 4.42
C GLY A 83 14.88 5.71 4.59
N ALA A 84 14.87 4.71 5.46
CA ALA A 84 15.97 3.80 5.71
C ALA A 84 15.39 2.41 5.96
N SER A 85 16.12 1.36 5.57
CA SER A 85 15.70 -0.03 5.80
C SER A 85 15.89 -0.48 7.24
N THR A 86 16.65 0.28 8.05
CA THR A 86 16.89 -0.01 9.46
C THR A 86 16.87 1.26 10.29
N HIS A 87 16.56 1.15 11.58
CA HIS A 87 16.62 2.26 12.53
C HIS A 87 17.02 1.83 13.94
N THR A 88 17.37 2.83 14.75
CA THR A 88 17.71 2.69 16.17
C THR A 88 16.79 3.57 17.02
N HIS A 89 16.61 3.20 18.29
CA HIS A 89 15.93 4.02 19.29
C HIS A 89 16.90 4.52 20.35
N LEU A 90 16.82 5.81 20.68
CA LEU A 90 17.45 6.35 21.88
C LEU A 90 16.56 6.03 23.08
N VAL A 91 17.13 5.36 24.08
CA VAL A 91 16.44 4.98 25.32
C VAL A 91 17.14 5.69 26.46
N GLN A 92 16.43 6.62 27.08
CA GLN A 92 16.93 7.47 28.16
C GLN A 92 15.89 7.59 29.27
N GLY A 93 16.36 7.74 30.51
CA GLY A 93 15.50 7.94 31.66
C GLY A 93 16.28 8.12 32.95
N GLY A 94 15.56 8.50 33.99
CA GLY A 94 16.07 8.58 35.36
C GLY A 94 15.44 7.50 36.24
N VAL A 95 16.22 6.96 37.16
CA VAL A 95 15.73 6.13 38.28
C VAL A 95 15.58 7.06 39.49
N GLY A 96 14.38 7.05 40.07
CA GLY A 96 14.02 7.95 41.16
C GLY A 96 14.87 7.79 42.42
N THR A 97 14.86 8.84 43.24
CA THR A 97 15.63 8.97 44.47
C THR A 97 15.16 8.02 45.57
N PHE A 98 16.10 7.40 46.28
CA PHE A 98 15.82 6.86 47.62
C PHE A 98 16.05 7.96 48.66
N ILE A 99 14.99 8.37 49.36
CA ILE A 99 15.14 9.13 50.61
C ILE A 99 15.24 8.10 51.72
N ALA A 100 16.41 7.97 52.35
CA ALA A 100 16.51 7.25 53.62
C ALA A 100 15.69 8.03 54.66
N GLN A 101 14.45 7.60 54.94
CA GLN A 101 13.70 8.16 56.04
C GLN A 101 14.30 7.67 57.36
N ASN A 102 15.01 8.58 58.03
CA ASN A 102 15.43 8.56 59.43
C ASN A 102 16.48 7.50 59.83
N ALA A 103 17.73 7.94 60.00
CA ALA A 103 18.65 7.31 60.95
C ALA A 103 18.33 7.82 62.38
N SER A 104 18.29 6.89 63.33
CA SER A 104 17.92 7.05 64.75
C SER A 104 18.57 8.26 65.47
N PRO A 105 17.89 8.94 66.42
CA PRO A 105 18.46 10.08 67.10
C PRO A 105 19.33 9.61 68.28
N GLN A 106 20.59 9.22 68.07
CA GLN A 106 21.59 9.23 69.15
C GLN A 106 23.04 9.14 68.63
N GLY A 107 23.68 10.30 68.45
CA GLY A 107 25.12 10.50 68.65
C GLY A 107 26.10 9.95 67.60
N GLY A 108 26.17 10.57 66.43
CA GLY A 108 27.27 10.37 65.47
C GLY A 108 27.05 11.18 64.20
N ALA A 109 28.09 11.81 63.64
CA ALA A 109 28.00 12.79 62.56
C ALA A 109 27.05 12.38 61.42
N ASN A 110 26.07 13.23 61.14
CA ASN A 110 25.06 13.02 60.10
C ASN A 110 25.71 13.03 58.71
N SER A 111 25.72 11.90 58.01
CA SER A 111 25.82 11.89 56.55
C SER A 111 24.44 11.55 56.01
N VAL A 112 23.63 12.58 55.73
CA VAL A 112 22.45 12.42 54.87
C VAL A 112 23.00 12.28 53.45
N ALA A 113 22.71 11.17 52.78
CA ALA A 113 22.81 11.14 51.33
C ALA A 113 21.80 12.19 50.83
N GLY A 114 22.29 13.28 50.23
CA GLY A 114 21.44 14.23 49.52
C GLY A 114 20.65 13.52 48.43
N ASP A 115 19.68 14.22 47.83
CA ASP A 115 18.93 13.76 46.66
C ASP A 115 19.90 13.14 45.64
N HIS A 116 19.84 11.82 45.45
CA HIS A 116 20.67 11.09 44.49
C HIS A 116 19.77 10.38 43.49
N GLY A 117 19.95 10.73 42.22
CA GLY A 117 19.33 10.04 41.10
C GLY A 117 20.37 9.25 40.32
N HIS A 118 19.89 8.34 39.49
CA HIS A 118 20.69 7.77 38.42
C HIS A 118 20.02 8.08 37.09
N ASP A 119 20.81 8.52 36.12
CA ASP A 119 20.37 8.60 34.74
C ASP A 119 20.98 7.45 33.94
N PHE A 120 20.26 7.00 32.93
CA PHE A 120 20.79 6.08 31.94
C PHE A 120 20.48 6.58 30.52
N SER A 121 21.38 6.23 29.61
CA SER A 121 21.26 6.55 28.19
C SER A 121 21.90 5.44 27.39
N THR A 122 21.13 4.83 26.48
CA THR A 122 21.62 3.81 25.56
C THR A 122 20.90 3.90 24.22
N ILE A 123 21.48 3.28 23.20
CA ILE A 123 20.91 3.20 21.87
C ILE A 123 20.61 1.72 21.59
N SER A 124 19.40 1.41 21.12
CA SER A 124 19.06 0.05 20.73
C SER A 124 19.96 -0.42 19.58
N ASN A 125 20.11 -1.73 19.42
CA ASN A 125 20.68 -2.26 18.18
C ASN A 125 19.86 -1.80 16.97
N SER A 126 20.53 -1.62 15.84
CA SER A 126 19.86 -1.33 14.57
C SER A 126 19.11 -2.57 14.09
N SER A 127 17.86 -2.40 13.67
CA SER A 127 17.02 -3.48 13.15
C SER A 127 16.21 -3.03 11.95
N SER A 128 15.80 -3.99 11.12
CA SER A 128 14.99 -3.74 9.92
C SER A 128 13.57 -3.32 10.26
N ASN A 129 13.06 -2.34 9.52
CA ASN A 129 11.67 -1.88 9.56
C ASN A 129 10.93 -2.16 8.23
N ILE A 130 11.51 -3.00 7.36
CA ILE A 130 10.89 -3.37 6.09
C ILE A 130 9.76 -4.39 6.33
N PRO A 131 8.48 -4.07 6.06
CA PRO A 131 7.39 -5.03 6.18
C PRO A 131 7.48 -6.09 5.07
N PRO A 132 6.81 -7.25 5.19
CA PRO A 132 6.68 -8.19 4.09
C PRO A 132 6.11 -7.51 2.84
N TYR A 133 6.73 -7.74 1.67
CA TYR A 133 6.35 -7.11 0.40
C TYR A 133 6.40 -8.12 -0.75
N LEU A 134 5.73 -7.75 -1.85
CA LEU A 134 5.83 -8.44 -3.13
C LEU A 134 6.72 -7.65 -4.07
N ASP A 135 7.54 -8.34 -4.85
CA ASP A 135 8.24 -7.74 -5.96
C ASP A 135 7.25 -7.49 -7.10
N ILE A 136 7.14 -6.23 -7.49
CA ILE A 136 6.27 -5.75 -8.55
C ILE A 136 7.07 -4.85 -9.48
N ILE A 137 6.58 -4.69 -10.69
CA ILE A 137 7.21 -3.85 -11.70
C ILE A 137 6.36 -2.61 -11.95
N PHE A 138 7.02 -1.49 -12.21
CA PHE A 138 6.33 -0.26 -12.62
C PHE A 138 6.41 -0.11 -14.13
N CYS A 139 5.28 0.15 -14.78
CA CYS A 139 5.23 0.45 -16.21
C CYS A 139 4.58 1.81 -16.43
N LYS A 140 5.10 2.57 -17.38
CA LYS A 140 4.59 3.86 -17.83
C LYS A 140 3.80 3.68 -19.12
N LYS A 141 2.60 4.22 -19.17
CA LYS A 141 1.78 4.26 -20.37
C LYS A 141 2.48 5.12 -21.42
N ASN A 142 2.65 4.59 -22.63
CA ASN A 142 3.24 5.33 -23.75
C ASN A 142 2.42 6.58 -24.08
#